data_AF-A0A9D9X0X3-F1
#
_entry.id   AF-A0A9D9X0X3-F1
#
_cell.length_a   1.000
_cell.length_b   1.000
_cell.length_c   1.000
_cell.angle_alpha   90.00
_cell.angle_beta   90.00
_cell.angle_gamma   90.00
#
_symmetry.space_group_name_H-M   'P 1'
#
loop_
_entity.id
_entity.type
_entity.pdbx_description
1 polymer ?
#
loop_
_entity_poly.entity_id
_entity_poly.type
_entity_poly.pdbx_seq_one_letter_code
_entity_poly.pdbx_strand_id
1 'polypeptide(L)'
;MQTVSGKSAPWFILTMAFIVLAVFYPSLPNEIVVTRGLFGSPDTLAPKSLFTVFRVPLIDAICAAALAILIRRFSHAGSDLVGFWRILLYTAACKTLLQAIEIASPGQIANVFFVLTLALVLTGIFAAFYLVRHDLKGLYNGLGKFSVGESLALAVLLIAYLGIGIVPLFIY
;
A
#
# COMPACT_ATOMS: atom_id res chain seq x y z
N MET A 1 9.44 -23.24 20.68
CA MET A 1 8.21 -23.04 19.91
C MET A 1 8.41 -21.81 19.03
N GLN A 2 8.90 -22.01 17.80
CA GLN A 2 9.24 -20.91 16.89
C GLN A 2 7.95 -20.31 16.30
N THR A 3 7.74 -19.03 16.52
CA THR A 3 6.60 -18.26 15.99
C THR A 3 6.79 -18.02 14.49
N VAL A 4 6.37 -19.00 13.68
CA VAL A 4 6.42 -18.92 12.21
C VAL A 4 5.43 -17.86 11.64
N SER A 5 4.46 -17.37 12.40
CA SER A 5 3.25 -16.77 11.81
C SER A 5 3.32 -15.27 11.42
N GLY A 6 4.33 -14.50 11.85
CA GLY A 6 4.33 -13.04 11.66
C GLY A 6 4.86 -12.53 10.30
N LYS A 7 5.66 -13.34 9.59
CA LYS A 7 6.36 -12.86 8.37
C LYS A 7 5.54 -13.01 7.08
N SER A 8 4.54 -13.89 7.08
CA SER A 8 3.72 -14.21 5.90
C SER A 8 2.38 -13.48 5.85
N ALA A 9 1.91 -12.91 6.97
CA ALA A 9 0.57 -12.32 7.03
C ALA A 9 0.33 -11.17 6.03
N PRO A 10 1.24 -10.19 5.84
CA PRO A 10 1.04 -9.14 4.83
C PRO A 10 0.96 -9.69 3.40
N TRP A 11 1.77 -10.69 3.09
CA TRP A 11 1.77 -11.35 1.78
C TRP A 11 0.49 -12.13 1.52
N PHE A 12 -0.04 -12.77 2.57
CA PHE A 12 -1.33 -13.45 2.49
C PHE A 12 -2.46 -12.44 2.22
N ILE A 13 -2.48 -11.30 2.92
CA ILE A 13 -3.46 -10.23 2.71
C ILE A 13 -3.38 -9.68 1.28
N LEU A 14 -2.17 -9.42 0.76
CA LEU A 14 -1.97 -9.00 -0.63
C LEU A 14 -2.51 -10.05 -1.61
N THR A 15 -2.24 -11.33 -1.37
CA THR A 15 -2.74 -12.44 -2.20
C THR A 15 -4.28 -12.48 -2.17
N MET A 16 -4.91 -12.22 -1.03
CA MET A 16 -6.37 -12.12 -0.93
C MET A 16 -6.93 -11.01 -1.82
N ALA A 17 -6.24 -9.87 -1.93
CA ALA A 17 -6.67 -8.78 -2.82
C ALA A 17 -6.72 -9.24 -4.30
N PHE A 18 -5.72 -10.00 -4.76
CA PHE A 18 -5.73 -10.61 -6.09
C PHE A 18 -6.89 -11.59 -6.26
N ILE A 19 -7.15 -12.44 -5.25
CA ILE A 19 -8.23 -13.43 -5.31
C ILE A 19 -9.60 -12.74 -5.37
N VAL A 20 -9.83 -11.72 -4.55
CA VAL A 20 -11.08 -10.94 -4.57
C VAL A 20 -11.32 -10.39 -5.98
N LEU A 21 -10.34 -9.69 -6.56
CA LEU A 21 -10.52 -9.14 -7.90
C LEU A 21 -10.69 -10.21 -8.98
N ALA A 22 -9.99 -11.35 -8.88
CA ALA A 22 -10.13 -12.44 -9.82
C ALA A 22 -11.52 -13.08 -9.77
N VAL A 23 -12.07 -13.31 -8.57
CA VAL A 23 -13.41 -13.88 -8.37
C VAL A 23 -14.49 -12.92 -8.88
N PHE A 24 -14.35 -11.62 -8.60
CA PHE A 24 -15.35 -10.63 -8.99
C PHE A 24 -15.17 -10.08 -10.42
N TYR A 25 -14.08 -10.39 -11.10
CA TYR A 25 -13.76 -9.90 -12.46
C TYR A 25 -14.91 -10.05 -13.48
N PRO A 26 -15.65 -11.18 -13.54
CA PRO A 26 -16.77 -11.33 -14.47
C PRO A 26 -17.92 -10.36 -14.17
N SER A 27 -18.14 -10.05 -12.90
CA SER A 27 -19.22 -9.19 -12.41
C SER A 27 -18.88 -7.70 -12.43
N LEU A 28 -17.62 -7.35 -12.71
CA LEU A 28 -17.19 -5.95 -12.80
C LEU A 28 -17.82 -5.25 -14.02
N PRO A 29 -18.19 -3.95 -13.89
CA PRO A 29 -18.71 -3.16 -14.99
C PRO A 29 -17.70 -3.02 -16.13
N ASN A 30 -18.20 -2.68 -17.33
CA ASN A 30 -17.35 -2.49 -18.52
C ASN A 30 -16.40 -1.30 -18.39
N GLU A 31 -16.71 -0.35 -17.51
CA GLU A 31 -15.85 0.79 -17.17
C GLU A 31 -15.51 0.75 -15.69
N ILE A 32 -14.22 0.90 -15.39
CA ILE A 32 -13.67 0.86 -14.03
C ILE A 32 -13.12 2.24 -13.69
N VAL A 33 -13.41 2.69 -12.48
CA VAL A 33 -12.83 3.91 -11.92
C VAL A 33 -11.31 3.75 -11.83
N VAL A 34 -10.59 4.59 -12.56
CA VAL A 34 -9.13 4.65 -12.55
C VAL A 34 -8.65 5.53 -11.42
N THR A 35 -9.27 6.70 -11.36
CA THR A 35 -8.95 7.76 -10.43
C THR A 35 -10.22 8.31 -9.80
N ARG A 36 -10.10 8.72 -8.54
CA ARG A 36 -11.07 9.48 -7.78
C ARG A 36 -10.41 10.79 -7.36
N GLY A 37 -11.19 11.86 -7.37
CA GLY A 37 -10.80 13.11 -6.74
C GLY A 37 -10.68 12.95 -5.22
N LEU A 38 -10.14 13.98 -4.56
CA LEU A 38 -9.96 14.04 -3.10
C LEU A 38 -11.26 13.79 -2.30
N PHE A 39 -12.41 14.10 -2.89
CA PHE A 39 -13.73 13.94 -2.28
C PHE A 39 -14.44 12.64 -2.68
N GLY A 40 -13.71 11.71 -3.31
CA GLY A 40 -14.23 10.39 -3.67
C GLY A 40 -15.08 10.34 -4.94
N SER A 41 -15.28 11.46 -5.65
CA SER A 41 -15.94 11.44 -6.97
C SER A 41 -15.05 10.74 -8.01
N PRO A 42 -15.60 9.85 -8.86
CA PRO A 42 -14.83 9.26 -9.96
C PRO A 42 -14.40 10.37 -10.91
N ASP A 43 -13.10 10.42 -11.21
CA ASP A 43 -12.48 11.49 -12.02
C ASP A 43 -12.09 10.96 -13.42
N THR A 44 -11.62 9.71 -13.50
CA THR A 44 -11.32 9.04 -14.77
C THR A 44 -11.85 7.62 -14.77
N LEU A 45 -12.56 7.24 -15.83
CA LEU A 45 -13.03 5.90 -16.12
C LEU A 45 -12.17 5.29 -17.24
N ALA A 46 -11.90 3.99 -17.18
CA ALA A 46 -11.23 3.27 -18.26
C ALA A 46 -11.92 1.93 -18.55
N PRO A 47 -11.80 1.42 -19.78
CA PRO A 47 -12.36 0.13 -20.13
C PRO A 47 -11.81 -0.99 -19.24
N LYS A 48 -12.68 -1.96 -18.92
CA LYS A 48 -12.33 -3.15 -18.16
C LYS A 48 -11.28 -3.96 -18.91
N SER A 49 -10.15 -4.16 -18.26
CA SER A 49 -9.05 -5.01 -18.70
C SER A 49 -8.34 -5.58 -17.47
N LEU A 50 -7.52 -6.62 -17.66
CA LEU A 50 -6.70 -7.15 -16.58
C LEU A 50 -5.78 -6.08 -16.00
N PHE A 51 -5.19 -5.22 -16.85
CA PHE A 51 -4.31 -4.15 -16.38
C PHE A 51 -5.07 -3.08 -15.60
N THR A 52 -6.27 -2.70 -16.01
CA THR A 52 -7.05 -1.69 -15.27
C THR A 52 -7.57 -2.22 -13.94
N VAL A 53 -7.95 -3.49 -13.85
CA VAL A 53 -8.43 -4.09 -12.59
C VAL A 53 -7.29 -4.40 -11.63
N PHE A 54 -6.22 -5.05 -12.11
CA PHE A 54 -5.14 -5.54 -11.25
C PHE A 54 -3.98 -4.55 -11.04
N ARG A 55 -4.02 -3.34 -11.64
CA ARG A 55 -2.96 -2.33 -11.45
C ARG A 55 -2.71 -2.02 -9.97
N VAL A 56 -3.77 -1.87 -9.18
CA VAL A 56 -3.68 -1.45 -7.78
C VAL A 56 -2.92 -2.50 -6.95
N PRO A 57 -3.34 -3.78 -6.92
CA PRO A 57 -2.58 -4.80 -6.20
C PRO A 57 -1.19 -5.08 -6.80
N LEU A 58 -0.98 -4.88 -8.10
CA LEU A 58 0.37 -4.99 -8.69
C LEU A 58 1.32 -3.91 -8.17
N ILE A 59 0.87 -2.64 -8.17
CA ILE A 59 1.67 -1.52 -7.65
C ILE A 59 1.94 -1.72 -6.15
N ASP A 60 0.93 -2.08 -5.38
CA ASP A 60 1.10 -2.28 -3.95
C ASP A 60 1.94 -3.52 -3.61
N ALA A 61 1.96 -4.57 -4.45
CA ALA A 61 2.87 -5.70 -4.28
C ALA A 61 4.34 -5.28 -4.46
N ILE A 62 4.63 -4.39 -5.42
CA ILE A 62 5.97 -3.81 -5.60
C ILE A 62 6.34 -2.96 -4.38
N CYS A 63 5.41 -2.13 -3.88
CA CYS A 63 5.58 -1.36 -2.66
C CYS A 63 5.88 -2.24 -1.45
N ALA A 64 5.12 -3.32 -1.27
CA ALA A 64 5.30 -4.28 -0.20
C ALA A 64 6.65 -5.01 -0.28
N ALA A 65 7.09 -5.36 -1.49
CA ALA A 65 8.41 -5.96 -1.71
C ALA A 65 9.54 -5.01 -1.29
N ALA A 66 9.44 -3.73 -1.63
CA ALA A 66 10.41 -2.73 -1.20
C ALA A 66 10.44 -2.56 0.32
N LEU A 67 9.27 -2.47 0.96
CA LEU A 67 9.17 -2.40 2.42
C LEU A 67 9.76 -3.66 3.08
N ALA A 68 9.57 -4.84 2.50
CA ALA A 68 10.18 -6.07 2.99
C ALA A 68 11.71 -6.06 2.87
N ILE A 69 12.27 -5.49 1.80
CA ILE A 69 13.72 -5.29 1.64
C ILE A 69 14.24 -4.33 2.73
N LEU A 70 13.53 -3.23 2.98
CA LEU A 70 13.87 -2.29 4.06
C LEU A 70 13.86 -2.95 5.44
N ILE A 71 12.83 -3.72 5.75
CA ILE A 71 12.75 -4.48 7.02
C ILE A 71 13.98 -5.36 7.21
N ARG A 72 14.43 -6.06 6.15
CA ARG A 72 15.62 -6.92 6.19
C ARG A 72 16.89 -6.10 6.40
N ARG A 73 17.02 -4.94 5.77
CA ARG A 73 18.23 -4.10 5.88
C ARG A 73 18.33 -3.41 7.24
N PHE A 74 17.20 -2.96 7.78
CA PHE A 74 17.12 -2.34 9.10
C PHE A 74 16.99 -3.37 10.24
N SER A 75 17.06 -4.68 9.97
CA SER A 75 16.95 -5.72 11.01
C SER A 75 18.01 -5.62 12.11
N HIS A 76 19.15 -4.98 11.80
CA HIS A 76 20.26 -4.76 12.73
C HIS A 76 20.26 -3.35 13.35
N ALA A 77 19.39 -2.44 12.90
CA ALA A 77 19.42 -1.03 13.29
C ALA A 77 18.60 -0.70 14.54
N GLY A 78 17.67 -1.57 14.94
CA GLY A 78 16.83 -1.41 16.14
C GLY A 78 15.43 -1.98 15.96
N SER A 79 14.78 -2.39 17.06
CA SER A 79 13.41 -2.93 17.05
C SER A 79 12.39 -1.93 16.49
N ASP A 80 12.60 -0.65 16.77
CA ASP A 80 11.62 0.40 16.48
C ASP A 80 11.62 0.77 15.00
N LEU A 81 12.80 0.79 14.36
CA LEU A 81 12.94 0.95 12.91
C LEU A 81 12.34 -0.24 12.15
N VAL A 82 12.57 -1.46 12.63
CA VAL A 82 11.93 -2.66 12.07
C VAL A 82 10.41 -2.58 12.25
N GLY A 83 9.95 -2.12 13.42
CA GLY A 83 8.53 -1.88 13.71
C GLY A 83 7.90 -0.87 12.76
N PHE A 84 8.56 0.27 12.54
CA PHE A 84 8.16 1.31 11.60
C PHE A 84 7.87 0.74 10.20
N TRP A 85 8.85 0.05 9.60
CA TRP A 85 8.69 -0.53 8.27
C TRP A 85 7.64 -1.65 8.23
N ARG A 86 7.49 -2.41 9.31
CA ARG A 86 6.45 -3.44 9.42
C ARG A 86 5.05 -2.84 9.45
N ILE A 87 4.83 -1.77 10.22
CA ILE A 87 3.53 -1.08 10.23
C ILE A 87 3.17 -0.63 8.81
N LEU A 88 4.10 0.03 8.11
CA LEU A 88 3.86 0.45 6.73
C LEU A 88 3.56 -0.72 5.79
N LEU A 89 4.25 -1.87 5.95
CA LEU A 89 3.97 -3.07 5.16
C LEU A 89 2.56 -3.63 5.42
N TYR A 90 2.11 -3.66 6.68
CA TYR A 90 0.75 -4.07 7.01
C TYR A 90 -0.30 -3.08 6.49
N THR A 91 -0.04 -1.78 6.64
CA THR A 91 -0.92 -0.73 6.11
C THR A 91 -1.05 -0.86 4.60
N ALA A 92 0.05 -1.09 3.87
CA ALA A 92 0.04 -1.35 2.44
C ALA A 92 -0.85 -2.54 2.09
N ALA A 93 -0.62 -3.70 2.71
CA ALA A 93 -1.36 -4.92 2.41
C ALA A 93 -2.87 -4.77 2.69
N CYS A 94 -3.23 -4.23 3.86
CA CYS A 94 -4.62 -4.02 4.23
C CYS A 94 -5.31 -3.00 3.31
N LYS A 95 -4.62 -1.91 2.95
CA LYS A 95 -5.11 -0.91 1.99
C LYS A 95 -5.40 -1.56 0.64
N THR A 96 -4.50 -2.39 0.12
CA THR A 96 -4.70 -3.11 -1.15
C THR A 96 -5.96 -3.97 -1.12
N LEU A 97 -6.20 -4.67 -0.01
CA LEU A 97 -7.40 -5.49 0.15
C LEU A 97 -8.67 -4.63 0.18
N LEU A 98 -8.67 -3.52 0.91
CA LEU A 98 -9.82 -2.60 0.93
C LEU A 98 -10.07 -2.00 -0.45
N GLN A 99 -9.03 -1.64 -1.19
CA GLN A 99 -9.15 -1.13 -2.56
C GLN A 99 -9.64 -2.21 -3.54
N ALA A 100 -9.23 -3.46 -3.37
CA ALA A 100 -9.76 -4.58 -4.15
C ALA A 100 -11.27 -4.76 -3.91
N ILE A 101 -11.71 -4.68 -2.65
CA ILE A 101 -13.14 -4.75 -2.30
C ILE A 101 -13.87 -3.50 -2.81
N GLU A 102 -13.27 -2.31 -2.74
CA GLU A 102 -13.81 -1.08 -3.31
C GLU A 102 -14.12 -1.26 -4.80
N ILE A 103 -13.15 -1.74 -5.58
CA ILE A 103 -13.30 -1.97 -7.04
C ILE A 103 -14.39 -3.00 -7.31
N ALA A 104 -14.48 -4.05 -6.48
CA ALA A 104 -15.50 -5.08 -6.60
C ALA A 104 -16.90 -4.66 -6.11
N SER A 105 -17.03 -3.51 -5.43
CA SER A 105 -18.26 -3.08 -4.77
C SER A 105 -19.02 -2.01 -5.58
N PRO A 106 -20.36 -2.05 -5.60
CA PRO A 106 -21.15 -1.03 -6.28
C PRO A 106 -21.37 0.24 -5.43
N GLY A 107 -21.42 1.40 -6.10
CA GLY A 107 -22.02 2.64 -5.61
C GLY A 107 -21.56 3.10 -4.22
N GLN A 108 -22.51 3.24 -3.28
CA GLN A 108 -22.25 3.75 -1.94
C GLN A 108 -21.29 2.86 -1.13
N ILE A 109 -21.29 1.55 -1.36
CA ILE A 109 -20.40 0.61 -0.65
C ILE A 109 -18.95 0.90 -1.02
N ALA A 110 -18.67 1.19 -2.29
CA ALA A 110 -17.33 1.58 -2.73
C ALA A 110 -16.83 2.85 -2.00
N ASN A 111 -17.71 3.84 -1.78
CA ASN A 111 -17.35 5.06 -1.04
C ASN A 111 -16.98 4.77 0.43
N VAL A 112 -17.65 3.80 1.06
CA VAL A 112 -17.28 3.36 2.42
C VAL A 112 -15.87 2.77 2.43
N PHE A 113 -15.55 1.88 1.49
CA PHE A 113 -14.20 1.29 1.39
C PHE A 113 -13.13 2.33 1.05
N PHE A 114 -13.46 3.33 0.24
CA PHE A 114 -12.56 4.47 -0.03
C PHE A 114 -12.23 5.23 1.28
N VAL A 115 -13.24 5.60 2.08
CA VAL A 115 -13.03 6.29 3.36
C VAL A 115 -12.27 5.41 4.35
N LEU A 116 -12.58 4.12 4.44
CA LEU A 116 -11.85 3.17 5.28
C LEU A 116 -10.38 3.04 4.86
N THR A 117 -10.12 3.03 3.55
CA THR A 117 -8.76 3.00 3.00
C THR A 117 -7.99 4.25 3.42
N LEU A 118 -8.59 5.44 3.28
CA LEU A 118 -7.98 6.70 3.70
C LEU A 118 -7.68 6.70 5.21
N ALA A 119 -8.66 6.31 6.04
CA ALA A 119 -8.49 6.24 7.49
C ALA A 119 -7.39 5.25 7.89
N LEU A 120 -7.34 4.08 7.25
CA LEU A 120 -6.30 3.06 7.47
C LEU A 120 -4.92 3.59 7.12
N VAL A 121 -4.78 4.25 5.97
CA VAL A 121 -3.48 4.81 5.53
C VAL A 121 -3.01 5.88 6.51
N LEU A 122 -3.87 6.83 6.87
CA LEU A 122 -3.53 7.89 7.82
C LEU A 122 -3.12 7.31 9.18
N THR A 123 -3.95 6.42 9.76
CA THR A 123 -3.66 5.79 11.06
C THR A 123 -2.39 4.95 11.02
N GLY A 124 -2.14 4.22 9.93
CA GLY A 124 -0.91 3.45 9.71
C GLY A 124 0.34 4.33 9.65
N ILE A 125 0.27 5.45 8.92
CA ILE A 125 1.36 6.43 8.86
C ILE A 125 1.62 7.02 10.24
N PHE A 126 0.59 7.50 10.95
CA PHE A 126 0.75 8.04 12.30
C PHE A 126 1.33 7.01 13.28
N ALA A 127 0.86 5.77 13.24
CA ALA A 127 1.36 4.69 14.09
C ALA A 127 2.84 4.36 13.78
N ALA A 128 3.22 4.33 12.50
CA ALA A 128 4.61 4.14 12.09
C ALA A 128 5.48 5.28 12.65
N PHE A 129 5.13 6.53 12.37
CA PHE A 129 5.90 7.69 12.86
C PHE A 129 5.97 7.77 14.38
N TYR A 130 4.91 7.36 15.08
CA TYR A 130 4.90 7.30 16.55
C TYR A 130 5.97 6.35 17.09
N LEU A 131 6.20 5.20 16.45
CA LEU A 131 7.25 4.26 16.86
C LEU A 131 8.67 4.83 16.69
N VAL A 132 8.93 5.52 15.57
CA VAL A 132 10.30 6.00 15.24
C VAL A 132 10.59 7.39 15.79
N ARG A 133 9.64 8.05 16.48
CA ARG A 133 9.77 9.46 16.92
C ARG A 133 11.01 9.76 17.74
N HIS A 134 11.52 8.78 18.50
CA HIS A 134 12.72 8.93 19.34
C HIS A 134 14.03 8.57 18.60
N ASP A 135 13.96 7.89 17.46
CA ASP A 135 15.11 7.41 16.69
C ASP A 135 15.10 7.90 15.23
N LEU A 136 14.61 9.12 15.01
CA LEU A 136 14.63 9.76 13.70
C LEU A 136 16.07 9.94 13.16
N LYS A 137 17.05 10.10 14.05
CA LYS A 137 18.47 10.14 13.69
C LYS A 137 18.96 8.78 13.17
N GLY A 138 18.55 7.67 13.79
CA GLY A 138 18.85 6.32 13.30
C GLY A 138 18.21 6.05 11.93
N LEU A 139 16.97 6.51 11.73
CA LEU A 139 16.30 6.45 10.42
C LEU A 139 17.09 7.20 9.35
N TYR A 140 17.46 8.47 9.61
CA TYR A 140 18.20 9.30 8.67
C TYR A 140 19.59 8.72 8.35
N ASN A 141 20.33 8.31 9.38
CA ASN A 141 21.67 7.73 9.20
C ASN A 141 21.63 6.37 8.48
N GLY A 142 20.58 5.57 8.72
CA GLY A 142 20.38 4.32 7.98
C GLY A 142 20.00 4.56 6.52
N LEU A 143 19.18 5.59 6.24
CA LEU A 143 18.86 6.04 4.89
C LEU A 143 20.07 6.65 4.16
N GLY A 144 20.99 7.29 4.87
CA GLY A 144 22.24 7.81 4.29
C GLY A 144 23.24 6.74 3.83
N LYS A 145 23.06 5.47 4.23
CA LYS A 145 23.89 4.33 3.80
C LYS A 145 23.39 3.66 2.52
N PHE A 146 22.34 4.19 1.89
CA PHE A 146 21.87 3.71 0.61
C PHE A 146 22.70 4.32 -0.52
N SER A 147 22.96 3.52 -1.56
CA SER A 147 23.47 4.08 -2.81
C SER A 147 22.43 5.02 -3.42
N VAL A 148 22.88 5.97 -4.25
CA VAL A 148 21.98 6.95 -4.90
C VAL A 148 20.81 6.26 -5.61
N GLY A 149 21.05 5.13 -6.27
CA GLY A 149 20.02 4.35 -6.95
C GLY A 149 18.98 3.74 -5.99
N GLU A 150 19.40 3.24 -4.83
CA GLU A 150 18.48 2.67 -3.84
C GLU A 150 17.68 3.76 -3.11
N SER A 151 18.31 4.91 -2.82
CA SER A 151 17.63 6.08 -2.24
C SER A 151 16.58 6.64 -3.20
N LEU A 152 16.90 6.70 -4.50
CA LEU A 152 15.96 7.14 -5.53
C LEU A 152 14.80 6.14 -5.65
N ALA A 153 15.09 4.84 -5.66
CA ALA A 153 14.06 3.80 -5.69
C ALA A 153 13.14 3.90 -4.46
N LEU A 154 13.71 4.13 -3.27
CA LEU A 154 12.95 4.32 -2.04
C LEU A 154 12.09 5.56 -2.03
N ALA A 155 12.63 6.69 -2.51
CA ALA A 155 11.87 7.92 -2.64
C ALA A 155 10.71 7.74 -3.63
N VAL A 156 10.97 7.14 -4.80
CA VAL A 156 9.94 6.82 -5.80
C VAL A 156 8.90 5.87 -5.22
N LEU A 157 9.30 4.87 -4.44
CA LEU A 157 8.39 3.93 -3.77
C LEU A 157 7.57 4.57 -2.67
N LEU A 158 8.15 5.48 -1.88
CA LEU A 158 7.43 6.22 -0.84
C LEU A 158 6.46 7.21 -1.47
N ILE A 159 6.86 7.88 -2.55
CA ILE A 159 6.02 8.78 -3.34
C ILE A 159 4.93 7.98 -4.06
N ALA A 160 5.21 6.80 -4.60
CA ALA A 160 4.19 5.92 -5.16
C ALA A 160 3.23 5.45 -4.07
N TYR A 161 3.74 5.05 -2.91
CA TYR A 161 2.95 4.60 -1.77
C TYR A 161 2.03 5.70 -1.21
N LEU A 162 2.55 6.92 -1.04
CA LEU A 162 1.80 8.08 -0.51
C LEU A 162 0.95 8.75 -1.59
N GLY A 163 1.52 8.98 -2.76
CA GLY A 163 0.95 9.75 -3.86
C GLY A 163 -0.02 8.97 -4.75
N ILE A 164 0.09 7.63 -4.85
CA ILE A 164 -0.91 6.77 -5.52
C ILE A 164 -1.88 6.16 -4.49
N GLY A 165 -1.48 6.13 -3.21
CA GLY A 165 -2.25 5.51 -2.14
C GLY A 165 -3.22 6.41 -1.37
N ILE A 166 -2.93 7.71 -1.25
CA ILE A 166 -3.83 8.68 -0.58
C ILE A 166 -4.78 9.31 -1.59
N VAL A 167 -4.35 9.40 -2.85
CA VAL A 167 -5.19 9.86 -3.94
C VAL A 167 -4.71 9.14 -5.19
N PRO A 168 -5.56 8.60 -6.06
CA PRO A 168 -5.15 8.31 -7.41
C PRO A 168 -5.04 9.65 -8.18
N LEU A 169 -4.23 10.58 -7.69
CA LEU A 169 -3.90 11.82 -8.38
C LEU A 169 -2.58 11.58 -9.10
N PHE A 170 -2.53 12.08 -10.33
CA PHE A 170 -1.33 12.20 -11.16
C PHE A 170 -0.92 10.93 -11.92
N ILE A 171 -1.69 10.62 -12.96
CA ILE A 171 -1.09 10.46 -14.28
C ILE A 171 -1.98 11.27 -15.25
N TYR A 172 -1.54 12.49 -15.57
CA TYR A 172 -1.95 13.19 -16.79
C TYR A 172 -1.10 12.66 -17.94
#